data_AF-A0A140CYG1-F1
#
_entry.id   AF-A0A140CYG1-F1
#
_cell.length_a   1.000
_cell.length_b   1.000
_cell.length_c   1.000
_cell.angle_alpha   90.00
_cell.angle_beta   90.00
_cell.angle_gamma   90.00
#
_symmetry.space_group_name_H-M   'P 1'
#
loop_
_entity.id
_entity.type
_entity.pdbx_description
1 polymer ?
#
loop_
_entity_poly.entity_id
_entity_poly.type
_entity_poly.pdbx_seq_one_letter_code
_entity_poly.pdbx_strand_id
1 'polypeptide(L)'
;AALAQIEKQFGKGAVMRLGAGEAVEDIQVVSTGSLGLDIALGVGGLPRGRVVEIYGPESSGKTTLTLQVVAEMQKLGGTAAFIDAEHALDIQYAGKLGVNVSDLLVSQPDTGEQALEIADALVRSGSIDMIVIDSVAALVPKAEIEGEMGDSLPGLQARLMSQALRKLTGTIKRTNCLVIFINQIRMKIGVMFGNPETTTGGNALK
;
A
#
# COMPACT_ATOMS: atom_id res chain seq x y z
N ALA A 1 -20.26 29.21 -16.32
CA ALA A 1 -21.55 28.71 -15.79
C ALA A 1 -21.44 27.26 -15.29
N ALA A 2 -21.10 26.28 -16.15
CA ALA A 2 -21.00 24.86 -15.73
C ALA A 2 -19.94 24.57 -14.66
N LEU A 3 -18.72 25.12 -14.80
CA LEU A 3 -17.62 24.91 -13.82
C LEU A 3 -18.01 25.33 -12.40
N ALA A 4 -18.60 26.52 -12.23
CA ALA A 4 -19.05 27.03 -10.93
C ALA A 4 -20.20 26.21 -10.33
N GLN A 5 -21.06 25.63 -11.17
CA GLN A 5 -22.13 24.73 -10.72
C GLN A 5 -21.57 23.39 -10.22
N ILE A 6 -20.53 22.88 -10.90
CA ILE A 6 -19.82 21.66 -10.49
C ILE A 6 -19.08 21.90 -9.17
N GLU A 7 -18.35 23.00 -9.01
CA GLU A 7 -17.70 23.32 -7.72
C GLU A 7 -18.69 23.52 -6.57
N LYS A 8 -19.87 24.11 -6.84
CA LYS A 8 -20.92 24.26 -5.82
C LYS A 8 -21.53 22.92 -5.40
N GLN A 9 -21.65 21.97 -6.33
CA GLN A 9 -22.23 20.65 -6.06
C GLN A 9 -21.22 19.66 -5.45
N PHE A 10 -19.96 19.71 -5.86
CA PHE A 10 -18.95 18.68 -5.54
C PHE A 10 -17.75 19.22 -4.74
N GLY A 11 -17.73 20.51 -4.42
CA GLY A 11 -16.67 21.17 -3.65
C GLY A 11 -15.64 21.89 -4.52
N LYS A 12 -14.88 22.81 -3.90
CA LYS A 12 -13.76 23.48 -4.55
C LYS A 12 -12.72 22.46 -5.00
N GLY A 13 -12.18 22.62 -6.22
CA GLY A 13 -11.21 21.68 -6.80
C GLY A 13 -11.82 20.46 -7.47
N ALA A 14 -13.16 20.33 -7.53
CA ALA A 14 -13.82 19.23 -8.24
C ALA A 14 -13.52 19.21 -9.74
N VAL A 15 -13.28 20.37 -10.37
CA VAL A 15 -12.83 20.49 -11.75
C VAL A 15 -11.84 21.64 -11.87
N MET A 16 -10.63 21.34 -12.33
CA MET A 16 -9.53 22.29 -12.44
C MET A 16 -8.92 22.22 -13.84
N ARG A 17 -8.40 23.34 -14.35
CA ARG A 17 -7.64 23.34 -15.61
C ARG A 17 -6.21 22.89 -15.33
N LEU A 18 -5.81 21.75 -15.90
CA LEU A 18 -4.49 21.12 -15.75
C LEU A 18 -3.27 22.03 -15.98
N GLY A 19 -3.43 23.18 -16.66
CA GLY A 19 -2.33 24.13 -16.94
C GLY A 19 -2.56 25.55 -16.41
N ALA A 20 -3.59 25.79 -15.59
CA ALA A 20 -3.89 27.12 -15.06
C ALA A 20 -3.21 27.35 -13.70
N GLY A 21 -1.89 27.50 -13.71
CA GLY A 21 -1.15 28.35 -12.76
C GLY A 21 -1.12 27.96 -11.28
N GLU A 22 -1.81 26.91 -10.83
CA GLU A 22 -1.38 26.23 -9.61
C GLU A 22 -0.12 25.46 -9.97
N ALA A 23 0.99 25.78 -9.30
CA ALA A 23 2.18 24.94 -9.30
C ALA A 23 1.67 23.50 -9.14
N VAL A 24 2.07 22.61 -10.05
CA VAL A 24 1.91 21.17 -9.81
C VAL A 24 2.44 20.98 -8.39
N GLU A 25 1.56 20.72 -7.41
CA GLU A 25 2.00 20.57 -6.03
C GLU A 25 3.13 19.56 -6.08
N ASP A 26 4.34 19.97 -5.68
CA ASP A 26 5.49 19.11 -5.70
C ASP A 26 5.08 17.82 -5.01
N ILE A 27 5.09 16.72 -5.77
CA ILE A 27 4.64 15.43 -5.27
C ILE A 27 5.55 15.12 -4.10
N GLN A 28 5.00 15.17 -2.89
CA GLN A 28 5.78 14.86 -1.71
C GLN A 28 6.22 13.40 -1.80
N VAL A 29 7.51 13.16 -1.63
CA VAL A 29 8.11 11.83 -1.70
C VAL A 29 8.78 11.46 -0.38
N VAL A 30 8.95 10.16 -0.17
CA VAL A 30 9.75 9.58 0.91
C VAL A 30 10.88 8.78 0.29
N SER A 31 12.12 9.01 0.71
CA SER A 31 13.26 8.24 0.23
C SER A 31 13.03 6.74 0.48
N THR A 32 13.48 5.91 -0.46
CA THR A 32 13.48 4.46 -0.28
C THR A 32 14.58 3.96 0.65
N GLY A 33 15.47 4.86 1.12
CA GLY A 33 16.72 4.51 1.80
C GLY A 33 17.82 4.06 0.84
N SER A 34 17.54 3.99 -0.47
CA SER A 34 18.48 3.63 -1.52
C SER A 34 18.58 4.74 -2.55
N LEU A 35 19.74 5.43 -2.59
CA LEU A 35 20.01 6.50 -3.55
C LEU A 35 19.81 6.03 -5.01
N GLY A 36 20.25 4.81 -5.33
CA GLY A 36 20.10 4.26 -6.67
C GLY A 36 18.63 4.09 -7.07
N LEU A 37 17.78 3.66 -6.13
CA LEU A 37 16.35 3.48 -6.38
C LEU A 37 15.63 4.83 -6.45
N ASP A 38 15.97 5.79 -5.57
CA ASP A 38 15.39 7.13 -5.60
C ASP A 38 15.67 7.86 -6.92
N ILE A 39 16.89 7.72 -7.46
CA ILE A 39 17.26 8.21 -8.79
C ILE A 39 16.44 7.50 -9.87
N ALA A 40 16.34 6.17 -9.81
CA ALA A 40 15.62 5.39 -10.82
C ALA A 40 14.12 5.71 -10.87
N LEU A 41 13.52 6.09 -9.75
CA LEU A 41 12.12 6.52 -9.66
C LEU A 41 11.87 7.90 -10.31
N GLY A 42 12.91 8.69 -10.56
CA GLY A 42 12.84 9.99 -11.25
C GLY A 42 12.22 11.14 -10.45
N VAL A 43 11.49 10.82 -9.37
CA VAL A 43 10.88 11.78 -8.44
C VAL A 43 11.61 11.86 -7.09
N GLY A 44 12.69 11.07 -6.91
CA GLY A 44 13.52 11.09 -5.70
C GLY A 44 13.01 10.25 -4.53
N GLY A 45 11.99 9.40 -4.74
CA GLY A 45 11.45 8.52 -3.71
C GLY A 45 10.05 8.01 -4.03
N LEU A 46 9.38 7.41 -3.04
CA LEU A 46 8.00 6.93 -3.17
C LEU A 46 7.00 8.08 -2.96
N PRO A 47 6.02 8.27 -3.86
CA PRO A 47 5.08 9.38 -3.79
C PRO A 47 4.05 9.19 -2.67
N ARG A 48 3.90 10.19 -1.80
CA ARG A 48 2.86 10.24 -0.78
C ARG A 48 1.46 10.41 -1.40
N GLY A 49 0.44 9.98 -0.65
CA GLY A 49 -0.94 9.99 -1.13
C GLY A 49 -1.20 9.04 -2.29
N ARG A 50 -0.40 7.96 -2.39
CA ARG A 50 -0.50 6.92 -3.43
C ARG A 50 -0.37 5.53 -2.82
N VAL A 51 -0.82 4.55 -3.60
CA VAL A 51 -0.59 3.13 -3.37
C VAL A 51 0.67 2.73 -4.15
N VAL A 52 1.56 1.97 -3.50
CA VAL A 52 2.77 1.39 -4.10
C VAL A 52 2.74 -0.12 -3.87
N GLU A 53 3.08 -0.89 -4.90
CA GLU A 53 3.26 -2.34 -4.78
C GLU A 53 4.76 -2.68 -4.86
N ILE A 54 5.27 -3.44 -3.89
CA ILE A 54 6.61 -4.02 -3.91
C ILE A 54 6.46 -5.54 -3.94
N TYR A 55 6.80 -6.15 -5.09
CA TYR A 55 6.68 -7.58 -5.28
C TYR A 55 7.99 -8.21 -5.73
N GLY A 56 8.13 -9.51 -5.50
CA GLY A 56 9.36 -10.23 -5.78
C GLY A 56 9.38 -11.62 -5.15
N PRO A 57 10.40 -12.44 -5.47
CA PRO A 57 10.60 -13.75 -4.87
C PRO A 57 10.69 -13.69 -3.34
N GLU A 58 10.49 -14.83 -2.68
CA GLU A 58 10.80 -14.94 -1.25
C GLU A 58 12.27 -14.58 -1.00
N SER A 59 12.53 -13.97 0.16
CA SER A 59 13.87 -13.51 0.56
C SER A 59 14.54 -12.50 -0.39
N SER A 60 13.81 -11.89 -1.33
CA SER A 60 14.36 -10.87 -2.26
C SER A 60 14.59 -9.49 -1.63
N GLY A 61 14.40 -9.36 -0.31
CA GLY A 61 14.58 -8.09 0.43
C GLY A 61 13.36 -7.16 0.46
N LYS A 62 12.15 -7.63 0.10
CA LYS A 62 10.92 -6.80 0.09
C LYS A 62 10.67 -6.10 1.43
N THR A 63 10.57 -6.87 2.51
CA THR A 63 10.36 -6.38 3.87
C THR A 63 11.53 -5.50 4.35
N THR A 64 12.77 -5.84 3.97
CA THR A 64 13.95 -4.99 4.29
C THR A 64 13.83 -3.61 3.63
N LEU A 65 13.48 -3.56 2.34
CA LEU A 65 13.28 -2.29 1.62
C LEU A 65 12.15 -1.47 2.25
N THR A 66 11.03 -2.11 2.62
CA THR A 66 9.91 -1.41 3.25
C THR A 66 10.27 -0.86 4.63
N LEU A 67 11.00 -1.62 5.43
CA LEU A 67 11.50 -1.14 6.74
C LEU A 67 12.49 0.02 6.59
N GLN A 68 13.31 0.05 5.53
CA GLN A 68 14.13 1.23 5.21
C GLN A 68 13.26 2.45 4.88
N VAL A 69 12.21 2.29 4.07
CA VAL A 69 11.29 3.40 3.77
C VAL A 69 10.54 3.87 5.03
N VAL A 70 10.15 2.95 5.93
CA VAL A 70 9.56 3.29 7.23
C VAL A 70 10.52 4.13 8.07
N ALA A 71 11.80 3.74 8.13
CA ALA A 71 12.82 4.51 8.84
C ALA A 71 12.99 5.91 8.23
N GLU A 72 13.00 6.04 6.89
CA GLU A 72 13.04 7.34 6.21
C GLU A 72 11.80 8.19 6.49
N MET A 73 10.59 7.61 6.55
CA MET A 73 9.38 8.33 6.94
C MET A 73 9.48 8.87 8.38
N GLN A 74 9.96 8.05 9.31
CA GLN A 74 10.12 8.44 10.71
C GLN A 74 11.17 9.54 10.89
N LYS A 75 12.25 9.54 10.08
CA LYS A 75 13.25 10.63 10.07
C LYS A 75 12.65 11.98 9.67
N LEU A 76 11.61 11.98 8.84
CA LEU A 76 10.86 13.17 8.47
C LEU A 76 9.86 13.61 9.56
N GLY A 77 9.80 12.91 10.69
CA GLY A 77 8.83 13.12 11.76
C GLY A 77 7.44 12.52 11.46
N GLY A 78 7.33 11.68 10.43
CA GLY A 78 6.08 11.03 10.06
C GLY A 78 5.78 9.79 10.91
N THR A 79 4.50 9.45 11.05
CA THR A 79 4.03 8.26 11.74
C THR A 79 3.79 7.12 10.76
N ALA A 80 4.28 5.93 11.10
CA ALA A 80 4.15 4.73 10.28
C ALA A 80 3.34 3.64 11.01
N ALA A 81 2.58 2.86 10.24
CA ALA A 81 1.94 1.64 10.69
C ALA A 81 2.32 0.44 9.81
N PHE A 82 2.38 -0.73 10.42
CA PHE A 82 2.73 -1.99 9.78
C PHE A 82 1.63 -3.02 10.06
N ILE A 83 0.96 -3.47 9.01
CA ILE A 83 -0.05 -4.53 9.05
C ILE A 83 0.68 -5.82 8.66
N ASP A 84 1.08 -6.59 9.68
CA ASP A 84 1.80 -7.85 9.56
C ASP A 84 0.79 -9.00 9.46
N ALA A 85 0.30 -9.26 8.25
CA ALA A 85 -0.56 -10.39 7.94
C ALA A 85 0.22 -11.71 7.81
N GLU A 86 1.53 -11.66 7.53
CA GLU A 86 2.40 -12.86 7.50
C GLU A 86 2.86 -13.32 8.89
N HIS A 87 2.62 -12.50 9.94
CA HIS A 87 3.04 -12.77 11.33
C HIS A 87 4.56 -13.02 11.44
N ALA A 88 5.33 -12.32 10.61
CA ALA A 88 6.75 -12.61 10.38
C ALA A 88 7.68 -11.40 10.67
N LEU A 89 7.14 -10.29 11.16
CA LEU A 89 7.93 -9.09 11.43
C LEU A 89 8.90 -9.29 12.62
N ASP A 90 10.20 -9.24 12.36
CA ASP A 90 11.23 -9.18 13.39
C ASP A 90 11.50 -7.73 13.83
N ILE A 91 11.02 -7.42 15.04
CA ILE A 91 11.16 -6.10 15.68
C ILE A 91 12.63 -5.74 15.93
N GLN A 92 13.48 -6.70 16.31
CA GLN A 92 14.90 -6.45 16.56
C GLN A 92 15.63 -6.12 15.26
N TYR A 93 15.30 -6.83 14.18
CA TYR A 93 15.83 -6.53 12.86
C TYR A 93 15.38 -5.16 12.36
N ALA A 94 14.10 -4.81 12.52
CA ALA A 94 13.58 -3.47 12.18
C ALA A 94 14.35 -2.35 12.91
N GLY A 95 14.60 -2.51 14.22
CA GLY A 95 15.41 -1.55 14.99
C GLY A 95 16.84 -1.40 14.46
N LYS A 96 17.49 -2.51 14.06
CA LYS A 96 18.83 -2.48 13.43
C LYS A 96 18.83 -1.76 12.08
N LEU A 97 17.71 -1.79 11.37
CA LEU A 97 17.52 -1.06 10.11
C LEU A 97 17.24 0.43 10.30
N GLY A 98 17.14 0.91 11.55
CA GLY A 98 16.94 2.33 11.87
C GLY A 98 15.48 2.72 12.07
N VAL A 99 14.56 1.75 12.11
CA VAL A 99 13.16 1.99 12.47
C VAL A 99 13.08 2.35 13.96
N ASN A 100 12.40 3.44 14.28
CA ASN A 100 11.99 3.73 15.64
C ASN A 100 10.83 2.82 16.03
N VAL A 101 11.17 1.69 16.65
CA VAL A 101 10.22 0.64 17.03
C VAL A 101 9.19 1.11 18.05
N SER A 102 9.55 2.02 18.97
CA SER A 102 8.60 2.46 20.02
C SER A 102 7.40 3.21 19.43
N ASP A 103 7.60 3.84 18.27
CA ASP A 103 6.63 4.71 17.62
C ASP A 103 6.03 4.05 16.37
N LEU A 104 6.41 2.81 16.06
CA LEU A 104 5.82 2.03 14.97
C LEU A 104 4.54 1.36 15.45
N LEU A 105 3.41 1.69 14.83
CA LEU A 105 2.15 0.99 15.08
C LEU A 105 2.18 -0.36 14.36
N VAL A 106 1.88 -1.45 15.06
CA VAL A 106 1.83 -2.80 14.47
C VAL A 106 0.46 -3.42 14.70
N SER A 107 -0.07 -4.06 13.66
CA SER A 107 -1.30 -4.85 13.74
C SER A 107 -1.06 -6.23 13.12
N GLN A 108 -1.50 -7.27 13.82
CA GLN A 108 -1.51 -8.65 13.34
C GLN A 108 -2.97 -9.11 13.20
N PRO A 109 -3.58 -8.90 12.03
CA PRO A 109 -4.97 -9.25 11.79
C PRO A 109 -5.16 -10.76 11.62
N ASP A 110 -6.36 -11.24 11.93
CA ASP A 110 -6.81 -12.62 11.74
C ASP A 110 -7.35 -12.85 10.32
N THR A 111 -7.89 -11.83 9.66
CA THR A 111 -8.48 -11.94 8.30
C THR A 111 -8.05 -10.81 7.37
N GLY A 112 -8.13 -11.05 6.06
CA GLY A 112 -7.89 -10.05 5.04
C GLY A 112 -8.85 -8.85 5.11
N GLU A 113 -10.12 -9.08 5.42
CA GLU A 113 -11.09 -8.01 5.66
C GLU A 113 -10.67 -7.11 6.82
N GLN A 114 -10.31 -7.72 7.96
CA GLN A 114 -9.89 -6.99 9.15
C GLN A 114 -8.62 -6.16 8.88
N ALA A 115 -7.64 -6.75 8.20
CA ALA A 115 -6.41 -6.06 7.81
C ALA A 115 -6.70 -4.78 7.00
N LEU A 116 -7.58 -4.89 6.00
CA LEU A 116 -7.93 -3.78 5.11
C LEU A 116 -8.83 -2.75 5.80
N GLU A 117 -9.70 -3.16 6.72
CA GLU A 117 -10.49 -2.26 7.55
C GLU A 117 -9.64 -1.45 8.53
N ILE A 118 -8.63 -2.09 9.15
CA ILE A 118 -7.65 -1.41 10.01
C ILE A 118 -6.87 -0.38 9.19
N ALA A 119 -6.33 -0.78 8.03
CA ALA A 119 -5.63 0.14 7.14
C ALA A 119 -6.52 1.34 6.76
N ASP A 120 -7.77 1.10 6.39
CA ASP A 120 -8.74 2.13 6.00
C ASP A 120 -9.10 3.08 7.17
N ALA A 121 -9.25 2.55 8.38
CA ALA A 121 -9.44 3.36 9.59
C ALA A 121 -8.22 4.25 9.89
N LEU A 122 -7.01 3.69 9.79
CA LEU A 122 -5.75 4.41 10.01
C LEU A 122 -5.56 5.53 8.97
N VAL A 123 -5.77 5.25 7.69
CA VAL A 123 -5.71 6.29 6.63
C VAL A 123 -6.73 7.38 6.93
N ARG A 124 -8.00 7.03 7.21
CA ARG A 124 -9.06 8.02 7.49
C ARG A 124 -8.78 8.93 8.68
N SER A 125 -8.07 8.44 9.68
CA SER A 125 -7.74 9.23 10.87
C SER A 125 -6.92 10.48 10.53
N GLY A 126 -6.16 10.44 9.43
CA GLY A 126 -5.22 11.50 9.04
C GLY A 126 -3.99 11.61 9.94
N SER A 127 -3.82 10.74 10.94
CA SER A 127 -2.68 10.74 11.85
C SER A 127 -1.53 9.83 11.41
N ILE A 128 -1.69 9.10 10.30
CA ILE A 128 -0.72 8.14 9.79
C ILE A 128 -0.21 8.60 8.42
N ASP A 129 1.11 8.80 8.32
CA ASP A 129 1.76 9.23 7.09
C ASP A 129 2.10 8.05 6.17
N MET A 130 2.31 6.86 6.72
CA MET A 130 2.66 5.65 5.98
C MET A 130 2.00 4.40 6.56
N ILE A 131 1.51 3.51 5.69
CA ILE A 131 1.09 2.16 6.05
C ILE A 131 1.80 1.14 5.17
N VAL A 132 2.35 0.09 5.77
CA VAL A 132 2.85 -1.09 5.06
C VAL A 132 1.90 -2.26 5.34
N ILE A 133 1.57 -3.04 4.32
CA ILE A 133 0.78 -4.27 4.43
C ILE A 133 1.63 -5.44 3.93
N ASP A 134 2.06 -6.31 4.85
CA ASP A 134 2.92 -7.47 4.60
C ASP A 134 2.15 -8.77 4.93
N SER A 135 1.62 -9.51 3.97
CA SER A 135 1.61 -9.27 2.52
C SER A 135 0.22 -9.51 1.94
N VAL A 136 0.02 -9.08 0.69
CA VAL A 136 -1.24 -9.31 -0.05
C VAL A 136 -1.57 -10.80 -0.11
N ALA A 137 -0.57 -11.67 -0.21
CA ALA A 137 -0.78 -13.11 -0.27
C ALA A 137 -1.39 -13.67 1.03
N ALA A 138 -1.08 -13.05 2.17
CA ALA A 138 -1.60 -13.41 3.49
C ALA A 138 -2.94 -12.74 3.84
N LEU A 139 -3.50 -11.90 2.97
CA LEU A 139 -4.85 -11.33 3.14
C LEU A 139 -5.92 -12.37 2.81
N VAL A 140 -6.03 -13.40 3.64
CA VAL A 140 -6.98 -14.51 3.45
C VAL A 140 -8.38 -14.06 3.87
N PRO A 141 -9.38 -14.14 2.97
CA PRO A 141 -10.75 -13.79 3.30
C PRO A 141 -11.32 -14.66 4.44
N LYS A 142 -12.16 -14.08 5.30
CA LYS A 142 -12.78 -14.79 6.43
C LYS A 142 -13.47 -16.11 6.02
N ALA A 143 -14.20 -16.09 4.90
CA ALA A 143 -14.91 -17.28 4.42
C ALA A 143 -13.98 -18.43 3.98
N GLU A 144 -12.72 -18.12 3.63
CA GLU A 144 -11.71 -19.12 3.32
C GLU A 144 -11.07 -19.69 4.59
N ILE A 145 -10.92 -18.88 5.64
CA ILE A 145 -10.42 -19.32 6.97
C ILE A 145 -11.44 -20.21 7.69
N GLU A 146 -12.73 -19.88 7.60
CA GLU A 146 -13.81 -20.64 8.22
C GLU A 146 -14.23 -21.88 7.40
N GLY A 147 -13.78 -21.98 6.15
CA GLY A 147 -14.05 -23.10 5.25
C GLY A 147 -13.20 -24.33 5.54
N GLU A 148 -13.47 -25.43 4.84
CA GLU A 148 -12.68 -26.65 4.94
C GLU A 148 -11.53 -26.67 3.91
N MET A 149 -10.44 -27.38 4.23
CA MET A 149 -9.34 -27.56 3.28
C MET A 149 -9.85 -28.28 2.03
N GLY A 150 -9.75 -27.60 0.88
CA GLY A 150 -10.22 -28.11 -0.41
C GLY A 150 -11.49 -27.42 -0.93
N ASP A 151 -12.11 -26.55 -0.13
CA ASP A 151 -13.20 -25.71 -0.59
C ASP A 151 -12.74 -24.78 -1.71
N SER A 152 -13.55 -24.71 -2.77
CA SER A 152 -13.25 -23.89 -3.95
C SER A 152 -14.01 -22.57 -3.88
N LEU A 153 -13.29 -21.49 -3.55
CA LEU A 153 -13.81 -20.11 -3.49
C LEU A 153 -13.07 -19.22 -4.50
N PRO A 154 -13.24 -19.44 -5.83
CA PRO A 154 -12.41 -18.80 -6.84
C PRO A 154 -12.56 -17.27 -6.84
N GLY A 155 -11.43 -16.58 -6.75
CA GLY A 155 -11.34 -15.13 -6.91
C GLY A 155 -11.84 -14.31 -5.71
N LEU A 156 -12.06 -14.93 -4.55
CA LEU A 156 -12.55 -14.24 -3.35
C LEU A 156 -11.60 -13.12 -2.91
N GLN A 157 -10.31 -13.42 -2.81
CA GLN A 157 -9.28 -12.44 -2.47
C GLN A 157 -9.18 -11.29 -3.50
N ALA A 158 -9.30 -11.59 -4.80
CA ALA A 158 -9.27 -10.55 -5.84
C ALA A 158 -10.47 -9.59 -5.75
N ARG A 159 -11.65 -10.10 -5.37
CA ARG A 159 -12.84 -9.28 -5.14
C ARG A 159 -12.67 -8.42 -3.88
N LEU A 160 -12.14 -8.98 -2.80
CA LEU A 160 -11.81 -8.26 -1.57
C LEU A 160 -10.87 -7.08 -1.86
N MET A 161 -9.75 -7.34 -2.55
CA MET A 161 -8.77 -6.32 -2.92
C MET A 161 -9.38 -5.22 -3.80
N SER A 162 -10.18 -5.61 -4.81
CA SER A 162 -10.87 -4.65 -5.69
C SER A 162 -11.82 -3.73 -4.92
N GLN A 163 -12.53 -4.27 -3.93
CA GLN A 163 -13.45 -3.51 -3.10
C GLN A 163 -12.70 -2.57 -2.15
N ALA A 164 -11.64 -3.06 -1.51
CA ALA A 164 -10.84 -2.28 -0.56
C ALA A 164 -10.13 -1.12 -1.24
N LEU A 165 -9.42 -1.35 -2.34
CA LEU A 165 -8.70 -0.30 -3.06
C LEU A 165 -9.63 0.79 -3.59
N ARG A 166 -10.85 0.42 -4.04
CA ARG A 166 -11.85 1.40 -4.46
C ARG A 166 -12.26 2.36 -3.32
N LYS A 167 -12.29 1.89 -2.07
CA LYS A 167 -12.58 2.71 -0.89
C LYS A 167 -11.35 3.50 -0.44
N LEU A 168 -10.18 2.87 -0.46
CA LEU A 168 -8.92 3.42 0.06
C LEU A 168 -8.37 4.56 -0.80
N THR A 169 -8.31 4.43 -2.12
CA THR A 169 -7.55 5.34 -3.00
C THR A 169 -7.94 6.81 -2.83
N GLY A 170 -9.23 7.11 -2.72
CA GLY A 170 -9.70 8.49 -2.51
C GLY A 170 -9.29 9.06 -1.15
N THR A 171 -9.29 8.23 -0.12
CA THR A 171 -8.90 8.64 1.25
C THR A 171 -7.38 8.78 1.37
N ILE A 172 -6.62 7.86 0.76
CA ILE A 172 -5.15 7.90 0.66
C ILE A 172 -4.71 9.23 0.06
N LYS A 173 -5.32 9.67 -1.06
CA LYS A 173 -4.97 10.94 -1.68
C LYS A 173 -5.32 12.15 -0.81
N ARG A 174 -6.48 12.18 -0.15
CA ARG A 174 -6.87 13.31 0.73
C ARG A 174 -5.99 13.44 1.97
N THR A 175 -5.54 12.32 2.51
CA THR A 175 -4.76 12.27 3.77
C THR A 175 -3.26 12.31 3.51
N ASN A 176 -2.87 12.25 2.23
CA ASN A 176 -1.48 12.22 1.80
C ASN A 176 -0.66 11.10 2.48
N CYS A 177 -1.33 9.98 2.76
CA CYS A 177 -0.76 8.77 3.33
C CYS A 177 -0.10 7.94 2.20
N LEU A 178 1.09 7.40 2.42
CA LEU A 178 1.72 6.43 1.53
C LEU A 178 1.33 5.02 1.96
N VAL A 179 0.67 4.25 1.09
CA VAL A 179 0.31 2.86 1.39
C VAL A 179 1.14 1.92 0.52
N ILE A 180 1.93 1.06 1.15
CA ILE A 180 2.76 0.07 0.48
C ILE A 180 2.16 -1.32 0.69
N PHE A 181 1.88 -2.03 -0.40
CA PHE A 181 1.56 -3.44 -0.38
C PHE A 181 2.79 -4.26 -0.74
N ILE A 182 3.15 -5.20 0.12
CA ILE A 182 4.13 -6.23 -0.21
C ILE A 182 3.38 -7.38 -0.87
N ASN A 183 3.94 -7.91 -1.95
CA ASN A 183 3.33 -9.02 -2.67
C ASN A 183 4.37 -10.07 -3.07
N GLN A 184 3.87 -11.26 -3.39
CA GLN A 184 4.68 -12.39 -3.81
C GLN A 184 4.44 -12.68 -5.29
N ILE A 185 5.47 -13.19 -5.96
CA ILE A 185 5.34 -13.72 -7.32
C ILE A 185 4.65 -15.08 -7.26
N ARG A 186 3.76 -15.32 -8.22
CA ARG A 186 3.11 -16.59 -8.53
C ARG A 186 3.27 -16.86 -10.03
N MET A 187 3.08 -18.11 -10.44
CA MET A 187 3.10 -18.48 -11.86
C MET A 187 1.68 -18.78 -12.35
N LYS A 188 1.30 -18.21 -13.50
CA LYS A 188 0.08 -18.58 -14.20
C LYS A 188 0.29 -19.92 -14.92
N ILE A 189 -0.51 -20.91 -14.55
CA ILE A 189 -0.54 -22.21 -15.23
C ILE A 189 -1.17 -22.01 -16.62
N GLY A 190 -0.58 -22.61 -17.66
CA GLY A 190 -1.13 -22.61 -19.03
C GLY A 190 -0.68 -21.46 -19.93
N VAL A 191 0.29 -20.64 -19.53
CA VAL A 191 0.90 -19.62 -20.41
C VAL A 191 1.95 -20.28 -21.30
N MET A 192 1.69 -20.35 -22.62
CA MET A 192 2.62 -20.92 -23.61
C MET A 192 3.62 -19.90 -24.18
N PHE A 193 3.32 -18.60 -24.10
CA PHE A 193 4.17 -17.51 -24.59
C PHE A 193 4.10 -16.29 -23.66
N GLY A 194 5.24 -15.64 -23.41
CA GLY A 194 5.37 -14.46 -22.54
C GLY A 194 5.84 -14.80 -21.12
N ASN A 195 5.92 -13.78 -20.25
CA ASN A 195 6.28 -13.98 -18.84
C ASN A 195 5.09 -14.60 -18.07
N PRO A 196 5.23 -15.81 -17.49
CA PRO A 196 4.17 -16.45 -16.70
C PRO A 196 3.99 -15.84 -15.31
N GLU A 197 4.86 -14.94 -14.87
CA GLU A 197 4.80 -14.32 -13.55
C GLU A 197 3.54 -13.45 -13.37
N THR A 198 2.94 -13.57 -12.19
CA THR A 198 1.79 -12.77 -11.75
C THR A 198 1.90 -12.50 -10.26
N THR A 199 1.14 -11.53 -9.76
CA THR A 199 1.02 -11.25 -8.33
C THR A 199 -0.32 -11.72 -7.79
N THR A 200 -0.40 -11.87 -6.46
CA THR A 200 -1.61 -12.27 -5.73
C THR A 200 -2.58 -11.10 -5.58
N GLY A 201 -3.87 -11.35 -5.32
CA GLY A 201 -4.88 -10.28 -5.14
C GLY A 201 -5.53 -9.77 -6.43
N GLY A 202 -5.29 -10.42 -7.58
CA GLY A 202 -5.89 -10.05 -8.86
C GLY A 202 -5.24 -8.81 -9.50
N ASN A 203 -5.96 -8.13 -10.39
CA ASN A 203 -5.45 -6.94 -11.11
C ASN A 203 -5.75 -5.63 -10.39
N ALA A 204 -6.31 -5.65 -9.18
CA ALA A 204 -6.77 -4.44 -8.52
C ALA A 204 -5.61 -3.50 -8.08
N LEU A 205 -4.45 -4.08 -7.78
CA LEU A 205 -3.22 -3.38 -7.40
C LEU A 205 -2.41 -2.86 -8.60
N LYS A 206 -2.75 -3.26 -9.83
CA LYS A 206 -2.01 -2.92 -11.05
C LYS A 206 -2.43 -1.58 -11.64
#